data_AF-A0A8J3R7K0-F1
#
_entry.id   AF-A0A8J3R7K0-F1
#
_cell.length_a   1.000
_cell.length_b   1.000
_cell.length_c   1.000
_cell.angle_alpha   90.00
_cell.angle_beta   90.00
_cell.angle_gamma   90.00
#
_symmetry.space_group_name_H-M   'P 1'
#
loop_
_entity.id
_entity.type
_entity.pdbx_description
1 polymer ?
#
loop_
_entity_poly.entity_id
_entity_poly.type
_entity_poly.pdbx_seq_one_letter_code
_entity_poly.pdbx_strand_id
1 'polypeptide(L)'
;MTHERLGPASDDPDIRQAWTDLRQGLDALIRPYVSEVSRDDLVRRIIAELVAGPGWKPPLKPVPDFMVQARVARALASEDLA
;
A
#
# COMPACT_ATOMS: atom_id res chain seq x y z
N MET A 1 -20.61 12.11 -3.06
CA MET A 1 -19.63 11.91 -1.97
C MET A 1 -18.61 10.91 -2.48
N THR A 2 -17.44 11.41 -2.89
CA THR A 2 -16.38 10.63 -3.51
C THR A 2 -15.75 9.77 -2.42
N HIS A 3 -15.91 8.45 -2.50
CA HIS A 3 -15.20 7.51 -1.64
C HIS A 3 -13.71 7.56 -1.99
N GLU A 4 -12.98 8.55 -1.47
CA GLU A 4 -11.53 8.59 -1.61
C GLU A 4 -10.96 7.35 -0.92
N ARG A 5 -10.58 6.36 -1.74
CA ARG A 5 -9.83 5.18 -1.33
C ARG A 5 -8.52 5.66 -0.73
N LEU A 6 -8.41 5.63 0.58
CA LEU A 6 -7.12 5.64 1.26
C LEU A 6 -6.54 4.24 1.12
N GLY A 7 -5.79 4.06 0.03
CA GLY A 7 -5.14 2.83 -0.39
C GLY A 7 -4.60 3.03 -1.81
N PRO A 8 -3.61 2.24 -2.25
CA PRO A 8 -3.08 2.33 -3.59
C PRO A 8 -4.22 2.03 -4.56
N ALA A 9 -4.27 2.77 -5.66
CA ALA A 9 -5.15 2.48 -6.79
C ALA A 9 -4.77 1.18 -7.54
N SER A 10 -4.11 0.24 -6.86
CA SER A 10 -3.63 -1.01 -7.43
C SER A 10 -4.73 -2.06 -7.41
N ASP A 11 -4.92 -2.72 -8.55
CA ASP A 11 -5.82 -3.87 -8.69
C ASP A 11 -5.19 -5.19 -8.26
N ASP A 12 -3.90 -5.17 -7.91
CA ASP A 12 -3.17 -6.34 -7.43
C ASP A 12 -3.82 -6.88 -6.13
N PRO A 13 -4.26 -8.14 -6.10
CA PRO A 13 -4.93 -8.73 -4.94
C PRO A 13 -4.01 -8.77 -3.71
N ASP A 14 -2.71 -8.99 -3.88
CA ASP A 14 -1.76 -9.04 -2.76
C ASP A 14 -1.59 -7.67 -2.13
N ILE A 15 -1.55 -6.62 -2.96
CA ILE A 15 -1.46 -5.24 -2.49
C ILE A 15 -2.75 -4.87 -1.74
N ARG A 16 -3.93 -5.20 -2.28
CA ARG A 16 -5.21 -4.96 -1.60
C ARG A 16 -5.31 -5.69 -0.27
N GLN A 17 -4.81 -6.93 -0.19
CA GLN A 17 -4.80 -7.70 1.04
C GLN A 17 -3.88 -7.07 2.08
N ALA A 18 -2.64 -6.72 1.71
CA ALA A 18 -1.69 -6.07 2.62
C ALA A 18 -2.24 -4.76 3.21
N TRP A 19 -2.98 -3.98 2.41
CA TRP A 19 -3.65 -2.77 2.88
C TRP A 19 -4.81 -3.03 3.81
N THR A 20 -5.54 -4.11 3.58
CA THR A 20 -6.63 -4.55 4.46
C THR A 20 -6.07 -4.98 5.81
N ASP A 21 -5.01 -5.79 5.82
CA ASP A 21 -4.34 -6.27 7.02
C ASP A 21 -3.77 -5.11 7.85
N LEU A 22 -3.14 -4.13 7.20
CA LEU A 22 -2.63 -2.92 7.85
C LEU A 22 -3.76 -2.16 8.56
N ARG A 23 -4.87 -1.92 7.87
CA ARG A 23 -6.00 -1.16 8.43
C ARG A 23 -6.63 -1.89 9.62
N GLN A 24 -6.84 -3.20 9.50
CA GLN A 24 -7.40 -4.03 10.57
C GLN A 24 -6.46 -4.11 11.79
N GLY A 25 -5.15 -4.25 11.56
CA GLY A 25 -4.16 -4.27 12.62
C GLY A 25 -4.12 -2.95 13.39
N LEU A 26 -4.15 -1.82 12.68
CA LEU A 26 -4.22 -0.49 13.28
C LEU A 26 -5.51 -0.29 14.09
N ASP A 27 -6.67 -0.62 13.53
CA ASP A 27 -7.95 -0.51 14.23
C ASP A 27 -7.95 -1.32 15.54
N ALA A 28 -7.51 -2.57 15.49
CA ALA A 28 -7.44 -3.45 16.66
C ALA A 28 -6.50 -2.88 17.75
N LEU A 29 -5.39 -2.26 17.36
CA LEU A 29 -4.40 -1.71 18.27
C LEU A 29 -4.91 -0.46 19.00
N ILE A 30 -5.65 0.41 18.30
CA ILE A 30 -6.19 1.65 18.87
C ILE A 30 -7.56 1.49 19.52
N ARG A 31 -8.28 0.39 19.21
CA ARG A 31 -9.61 0.08 19.73
C ARG A 31 -9.81 0.27 21.24
N PRO A 32 -8.89 -0.16 22.12
CA PRO A 32 -9.08 0.02 23.57
C PRO A 32 -8.87 1.47 24.04
N TYR A 33 -8.27 2.33 23.21
CA TYR A 33 -7.89 3.69 23.59
C TYR A 33 -8.78 4.77 22.96
N VAL A 34 -9.55 4.42 21.92
CA VAL A 34 -10.28 5.37 21.09
C VAL A 34 -11.74 4.96 20.94
N SER A 35 -12.64 5.92 21.15
CA SER A 35 -14.07 5.73 20.94
C SER A 35 -14.36 5.33 19.49
N GLU A 36 -15.39 4.52 19.29
CA GLU A 36 -15.75 4.00 17.96
C GLU A 36 -16.02 5.12 16.95
N VAL A 37 -16.65 6.20 17.39
CA VAL A 37 -16.99 7.38 16.58
C VAL A 37 -15.75 8.07 16.00
N SER A 38 -14.62 8.05 16.71
CA SER A 38 -13.39 8.73 16.29
C SER A 38 -12.34 7.79 15.69
N ARG A 39 -12.58 6.48 15.74
CA ARG A 39 -11.57 5.47 15.40
C ARG A 39 -11.26 5.45 13.92
N ASP A 40 -12.31 5.44 13.09
CA ASP A 40 -12.17 5.30 11.65
C ASP A 40 -11.44 6.51 11.03
N ASP A 41 -11.74 7.72 11.52
CA ASP A 41 -11.03 8.95 11.13
C ASP A 41 -9.57 8.97 11.62
N LEU A 42 -9.30 8.46 12.82
CA LEU A 42 -7.94 8.40 13.35
C LEU A 42 -7.07 7.40 12.56
N VAL A 43 -7.59 6.21 12.24
CA VAL A 43 -6.88 5.23 11.39
C VAL A 43 -6.54 5.84 10.04
N ARG A 44 -7.48 6.57 9.43
CA ARG A 44 -7.26 7.25 8.14
C ARG A 44 -6.14 8.29 8.22
N ARG A 45 -6.11 9.11 9.28
CA ARG A 45 -5.07 10.13 9.48
C ARG A 45 -3.69 9.50 9.70
N ILE A 46 -3.61 8.46 10.54
CA ILE A 46 -2.34 7.75 10.79
C ILE A 46 -1.80 7.15 9.49
N ILE A 47 -2.64 6.50 8.69
CA ILE A 47 -2.24 5.95 7.40
C ILE A 47 -1.78 7.06 6.44
N ALA A 48 -2.51 8.17 6.36
CA ALA A 48 -2.15 9.28 5.50
C ALA A 48 -0.80 9.90 5.89
N GLU A 49 -0.54 10.08 7.18
CA GLU A 49 0.73 10.59 7.69
C GLU A 49 1.89 9.61 7.44
N LEU A 50 1.67 8.30 7.61
CA LEU A 50 2.66 7.28 7.32
C LEU A 50 3.05 7.23 5.83
N VAL A 51 2.07 7.36 4.93
CA VAL A 51 2.31 7.37 3.48
C VAL A 51 2.97 8.67 3.03
N ALA A 52 2.59 9.80 3.62
CA ALA A 52 3.18 11.11 3.31
C ALA A 52 4.58 11.30 3.91
N GLY A 53 4.99 10.46 4.86
CA GLY A 53 6.30 10.51 5.49
C GLY A 53 7.45 10.11 4.55
N PRO A 54 8.63 10.76 4.67
CA PRO A 54 9.81 10.37 3.91
C PRO A 54 10.24 8.95 4.30
N GLY A 55 10.36 8.06 3.31
CA GLY A 55 10.84 6.69 3.50
C GLY A 55 9.76 5.60 3.47
N TRP A 56 8.48 5.95 3.32
CA TRP A 56 7.45 4.95 3.08
C TRP A 56 7.67 4.27 1.73
N LYS A 57 8.02 2.98 1.77
CA LYS A 57 7.97 2.07 0.63
C LYS A 57 6.83 1.09 0.90
N PRO A 58 5.89 0.89 -0.03
CA PRO A 58 4.89 -0.14 0.14
C PRO A 58 5.61 -1.47 0.39
N PRO A 59 5.08 -2.35 1.27
CA PRO A 59 5.62 -3.68 1.46
C PRO A 59 5.40 -4.48 0.18
N LEU A 60 6.27 -4.27 -0.80
CA LEU A 60 6.38 -5.13 -1.96
C LEU A 60 6.99 -6.43 -1.44
N LYS A 61 6.26 -7.53 -1.54
CA LYS A 61 6.89 -8.86 -1.45
C LYS A 61 8.11 -8.84 -2.38
N PRO A 62 9.24 -9.45 -2.00
CA PRO A 62 10.38 -9.58 -2.92
C PRO A 62 9.85 -10.14 -4.23
N VAL A 63 10.01 -9.36 -5.30
CA VAL A 63 9.56 -9.73 -6.63
C VAL A 63 10.33 -11.01 -6.99
N PRO A 64 9.65 -12.11 -7.32
CA PRO A 64 10.34 -13.34 -7.73
C PRO A 64 11.33 -13.04 -8.86
N ASP A 65 12.52 -13.65 -8.83
CA ASP A 65 13.64 -13.32 -9.73
C ASP A 65 13.24 -13.36 -11.22
N PHE A 66 12.32 -14.25 -11.60
CA PHE A 66 11.82 -14.34 -12.98
C PHE A 66 11.08 -13.07 -13.44
N MET A 67 10.37 -12.37 -12.54
CA MET A 67 9.70 -11.11 -12.85
C MET A 67 10.69 -9.95 -12.94
N VAL A 68 11.79 -9.99 -12.17
CA VAL A 68 12.89 -9.02 -12.30
C VAL A 68 13.59 -9.20 -13.64
N GLN A 69 13.91 -10.43 -14.03
CA GLN A 69 14.52 -10.74 -15.32
C GLN A 69 13.62 -10.34 -16.51
N ALA A 70 12.31 -10.58 -16.41
CA ALA A 70 11.36 -10.17 -17.46
C ALA A 70 11.29 -8.64 -17.62
N ARG A 71 11.38 -7.88 -16.53
CA ARG A 71 11.42 -6.41 -16.56
C ARG A 71 12.72 -5.89 -17.17
N VAL A 72 13.85 -6.49 -16.81
CA VAL A 72 15.18 -6.15 -17.36
C VAL A 72 15.24 -6.45 -18.86
N ALA A 73 14.80 -7.64 -19.28
CA ALA A 73 14.77 -8.01 -20.71
C ALA A 73 13.90 -7.05 -21.53
N ARG A 74 12.77 -6.59 -20.98
CA ARG A 74 11.88 -5.63 -21.65
C ARG A 74 12.48 -4.23 -21.71
N ALA A 75 13.19 -3.78 -20.68
CA ALA A 75 13.89 -2.50 -20.69
C ALA A 75 15.00 -2.48 -21.74
N LEU A 76 15.83 -3.53 -21.76
CA LEU A 76 16.92 -3.67 -22.74
C LEU A 76 16.40 -3.78 -24.18
N ALA A 77 15.29 -4.50 -24.40
CA ALA A 77 14.65 -4.58 -25.73
C ALA A 77 14.02 -3.26 -26.19
N SER A 78 13.75 -2.33 -25.26
CA SER A 78 13.22 -1.01 -25.58
C SER A 78 14.32 0.00 -25.89
N GLU A 79 15.54 -0.21 -25.38
CA GLU A 79 16.73 0.61 -25.69
C GLU A 79 17.34 0.28 -27.07
N ASP A 80 17.15 -0.94 -27.58
CA ASP A 80 17.63 -1.36 -28.92
C ASP A 80 16.78 -0.81 -30.09
N LEU A 81 15.66 -0.12 -29.79
CA LEU A 81 14.73 0.46 -30.78
C LEU A 81 14.80 2.00 -30.86
N ALA A 82 15.76 2.63 -30.17
CA ALA A 82 16.02 4.08 -30.18
C ALA A 82 17.36 4.40 -30.85
#